data_AF-A0A4U1IQA6-F1
#
_entry.id   AF-A0A4U1IQA6-F1
#
_cell.length_a   1.000
_cell.length_b   1.000
_cell.length_c   1.000
_cell.angle_alpha   90.00
_cell.angle_beta   90.00
_cell.angle_gamma   90.00
#
_symmetry.space_group_name_H-M   'P 1'
#
loop_
_entity.id
_entity.type
_entity.pdbx_description
1 polymer ?
#
loop_
_entity_poly.entity_id
_entity_poly.type
_entity_poly.pdbx_seq_one_letter_code
_entity_poly.pdbx_strand_id
1 'polypeptide(L)'
;MRYRIQLLGNPSTDIALREKYIAAFRSACYMSEGPTPTFNCFYETPQKACDDGVRVPEVFGAAPYDKNYPACERIPGTENYFRQVGPDPAIHIVISYEPAPRQTPLVDVDGVPTEVSGPYRDLPEPPTVGPGHKFNNCDSGVLAADGTSLLQHEYILQVNRKAHGGEIHSDLAGFKWTCTVYNANCEEVSAECEEPLVLHDPKSKTPPFDPGLRAEVNHVVPRKDQRSCDWGTNSNKNAAVISRALNEWLSNNNPPVEEVQRVNAAKAYTP
;
A
#
# COMPACT_ATOMS: atom_id res chain seq x y z
N MET A 1 -8.35 18.01 -1.17
CA MET A 1 -7.28 19.00 -1.40
C MET A 1 -6.09 18.64 -0.52
N ARG A 2 -4.86 18.87 -0.98
CA ARG A 2 -3.60 18.64 -0.26
C ARG A 2 -2.56 19.67 -0.72
N TYR A 3 -1.45 19.77 0.00
CA TYR A 3 -0.32 20.63 -0.34
C TYR A 3 0.72 19.84 -1.14
N ARG A 4 0.90 20.18 -2.42
CA ARG A 4 1.91 19.59 -3.29
C ARG A 4 3.20 20.40 -3.23
N ILE A 5 4.32 19.73 -2.98
CA ILE A 5 5.64 20.36 -3.16
C ILE A 5 6.05 20.34 -4.63
N GLN A 6 6.65 21.42 -5.11
CA GLN A 6 7.31 21.44 -6.40
C GLN A 6 8.56 20.56 -6.36
N LEU A 7 8.59 19.51 -7.19
CA LEU A 7 9.78 18.68 -7.37
C LEU A 7 10.66 19.23 -8.49
N LEU A 8 11.97 19.05 -8.37
CA LEU A 8 12.94 19.35 -9.42
C LEU A 8 13.24 18.10 -10.25
N GLY A 9 13.55 18.30 -11.53
CA GLY A 9 13.77 17.22 -12.51
C GLY A 9 12.47 16.61 -13.03
N ASN A 10 12.55 15.41 -13.61
CA ASN A 10 11.39 14.66 -14.08
C ASN A 10 11.33 13.26 -13.44
N PRO A 11 10.98 13.16 -12.14
CA PRO A 11 10.87 11.89 -11.44
C PRO A 11 9.72 11.00 -11.94
N SER A 12 8.84 11.50 -12.83
CA SER A 12 7.84 10.64 -13.48
C SER A 12 8.49 9.65 -14.46
N THR A 13 9.65 10.00 -15.01
CA THR A 13 10.37 9.19 -16.01
C THR A 13 11.76 8.76 -15.54
N ASP A 14 12.38 9.51 -14.63
CA ASP A 14 13.68 9.18 -14.04
C ASP A 14 13.48 8.35 -12.77
N ILE A 15 13.69 7.04 -12.89
CA ILE A 15 13.49 6.06 -11.81
C ILE A 15 14.45 6.33 -10.64
N ALA A 16 15.72 6.61 -10.93
CA ALA A 16 16.71 6.84 -9.88
C ALA A 16 16.40 8.12 -9.09
N LEU A 17 15.93 9.17 -9.77
CA LEU A 17 15.46 10.38 -9.10
C LEU A 17 14.17 10.14 -8.32
N ARG A 18 13.24 9.34 -8.87
CA ARG A 18 12.00 8.93 -8.19
C ARG A 18 12.30 8.23 -6.88
N GLU A 19 13.20 7.24 -6.89
CA GLU A 19 13.64 6.50 -5.71
C GLU A 19 14.25 7.41 -4.65
N LYS A 20 15.06 8.40 -5.04
CA LYS A 20 15.58 9.40 -4.10
C LYS A 20 14.47 10.19 -3.40
N TYR A 21 13.45 10.61 -4.15
CA TYR A 21 12.30 11.30 -3.56
C TYR A 21 11.46 10.39 -2.66
N ILE A 22 11.21 9.13 -3.07
CA ILE A 22 10.53 8.14 -2.22
C ILE A 22 11.33 7.89 -0.94
N ALA A 23 12.64 7.75 -1.01
CA ALA A 23 13.49 7.56 0.16
C ALA A 23 13.44 8.79 1.10
N ALA A 24 13.41 10.00 0.53
CA ALA A 24 13.43 11.23 1.30
C ALA A 24 12.09 11.57 1.98
N PHE A 25 10.99 11.32 1.30
CA PHE A 25 9.64 11.82 1.64
C PHE A 25 8.60 10.71 1.84
N ARG A 26 9.00 9.45 1.62
CA ARG A 26 8.21 8.24 1.88
C ARG A 26 6.82 8.30 1.25
N SER A 27 5.79 7.99 2.04
CA SER A 27 4.39 7.88 1.64
C SER A 27 3.76 9.18 1.16
N ALA A 28 4.42 10.34 1.35
CA ALA A 28 3.94 11.58 0.74
C ALA A 28 4.02 11.51 -0.79
N CYS A 29 4.99 10.77 -1.33
CA CYS A 29 5.25 10.69 -2.77
C CYS A 29 4.73 9.41 -3.39
N TYR A 30 4.09 9.54 -4.55
CA TYR A 30 3.56 8.41 -5.29
C TYR A 30 3.34 8.77 -6.77
N MET A 31 3.19 7.72 -7.60
CA MET A 31 2.73 7.85 -8.99
C MET A 31 1.20 7.99 -9.01
N SER A 32 0.69 9.05 -9.64
CA SER A 32 -0.75 9.23 -9.82
C SER A 32 -1.32 8.21 -10.79
N GLU A 33 -2.56 7.82 -10.57
CA GLU A 33 -3.34 7.10 -11.57
C GLU A 33 -3.71 8.03 -12.75
N GLY A 34 -3.93 7.43 -13.92
CA GLY A 34 -4.49 8.10 -15.10
C GLY A 34 -3.76 7.69 -16.39
N PRO A 35 -4.24 8.16 -17.55
CA PRO A 35 -3.62 7.88 -18.84
C PRO A 35 -2.23 8.50 -18.99
N THR A 36 -1.87 9.47 -18.14
CA THR A 36 -0.53 10.05 -18.04
C THR A 36 -0.14 10.16 -16.57
N PRO A 37 0.40 9.08 -15.99
CA PRO A 37 0.84 9.06 -14.59
C PRO A 37 1.90 10.12 -14.32
N THR A 38 1.78 10.81 -13.18
CA THR A 38 2.76 11.81 -12.73
C THR A 38 3.23 11.49 -11.33
N PHE A 39 4.53 11.63 -11.08
CA PHE A 39 5.10 11.48 -9.76
C PHE A 39 5.01 12.81 -9.00
N ASN A 40 4.31 12.80 -7.87
CA ASN A 40 4.13 14.00 -7.05
C ASN A 40 4.16 13.64 -5.56
N CYS A 41 4.45 14.63 -4.73
CA CYS A 41 4.44 14.49 -3.28
C CYS A 41 3.42 15.43 -2.66
N PHE A 42 2.46 14.86 -1.91
CA PHE A 42 1.34 15.59 -1.32
C PHE A 42 1.29 15.44 0.19
N TYR A 43 0.97 16.53 0.86
CA TYR A 43 0.93 16.62 2.32
C TYR A 43 -0.42 17.12 2.81
N GLU A 44 -0.81 16.72 4.01
CA GLU A 44 -2.04 17.17 4.64
C GLU A 44 -1.95 18.62 5.13
N THR A 45 -0.76 19.03 5.61
CA THR A 45 -0.53 20.34 6.20
C THR A 45 0.52 21.11 5.40
N PRO A 46 0.41 22.45 5.35
CA PRO A 46 1.38 23.27 4.63
C PRO A 46 2.74 23.20 5.32
N GLN A 47 2.79 23.24 6.66
CA GLN A 47 4.05 23.23 7.42
C GLN A 47 4.93 22.02 7.06
N LYS A 48 4.36 20.81 7.02
CA LYS A 48 5.11 19.61 6.66
C LYS A 48 5.60 19.66 5.21
N ALA A 49 4.77 20.16 4.29
CA ALA A 49 5.17 20.37 2.90
C ALA A 49 6.33 21.36 2.79
N CYS A 50 6.34 22.43 3.60
CA CYS A 50 7.41 23.40 3.61
C CYS A 50 8.71 22.82 4.16
N ASP A 51 8.64 22.07 5.26
CA ASP A 51 9.80 21.48 5.91
C ASP A 51 10.49 20.46 5.01
N ASP A 52 9.71 19.56 4.38
CA ASP A 52 10.25 18.61 3.40
C ASP A 52 10.64 19.29 2.09
N GLY A 53 9.93 20.33 1.69
CA GLY A 53 10.20 21.11 0.49
C GLY A 53 11.63 21.71 0.45
N VAL A 54 12.18 22.14 1.59
CA VAL A 54 13.57 22.65 1.68
C VAL A 54 14.60 21.61 1.25
N ARG A 55 14.27 20.32 1.38
CA ARG A 55 15.16 19.20 1.02
C ARG A 55 15.09 18.85 -0.47
N VAL A 56 14.14 19.39 -1.24
CA VAL A 56 13.97 19.06 -2.66
C VAL A 56 15.25 19.29 -3.48
N PRO A 57 15.96 20.44 -3.38
CA PRO A 57 17.20 20.64 -4.11
C PRO A 57 18.29 19.63 -3.75
N GLU A 58 18.44 19.32 -2.46
CA GLU A 58 19.41 18.33 -1.96
C GLU A 58 19.10 16.93 -2.53
N VAL A 59 17.83 16.52 -2.50
CA VAL A 59 17.38 15.22 -3.05
C VAL A 59 17.60 15.14 -4.56
N PHE A 60 17.38 16.24 -5.28
CA PHE A 60 17.68 16.33 -6.71
C PHE A 60 19.18 16.24 -7.03
N GLY A 61 20.05 16.56 -6.07
CA GLY A 61 21.50 16.57 -6.23
C GLY A 61 22.09 17.96 -6.51
N ALA A 62 21.34 19.04 -6.23
CA ALA A 62 21.91 20.38 -6.20
C ALA A 62 22.86 20.53 -4.99
N ALA A 63 23.78 21.50 -5.08
CA ALA A 63 24.66 21.81 -3.96
C ALA A 63 23.82 22.14 -2.70
N PRO A 64 24.20 21.62 -1.52
CA PRO A 64 23.46 21.89 -0.31
C PRO A 64 23.50 23.39 0.00
N TYR A 65 22.32 23.97 0.20
CA TYR A 65 22.18 25.33 0.68
C TYR A 65 21.93 25.31 2.21
N ASP A 66 22.11 26.45 2.87
CA ASP A 66 21.75 26.60 4.28
C ASP A 66 20.26 26.27 4.49
N LYS A 67 19.88 25.69 5.62
CA LYS A 67 18.46 25.35 5.88
C LYS A 67 17.72 26.42 6.68
N ASN A 68 18.40 27.49 7.04
CA ASN A 68 17.93 28.57 7.91
C ASN A 68 17.24 29.72 7.15
N TYR A 69 16.64 29.43 5.99
CA TYR A 69 15.94 30.44 5.19
C TYR A 69 14.57 30.83 5.77
N PRO A 70 14.04 32.03 5.42
CA PRO A 70 12.80 32.58 5.94
C PRO A 70 11.66 31.56 5.92
N ALA A 71 10.84 31.61 6.98
CA ALA A 71 9.73 30.69 7.22
C ALA A 71 8.81 30.54 6.01
N CYS A 72 8.03 29.46 5.99
CA CYS A 72 7.07 29.26 4.92
C CYS A 72 6.01 30.35 4.93
N GLU A 73 5.92 31.11 3.85
CA GLU A 73 5.04 32.27 3.75
C GLU A 73 3.85 31.96 2.85
N ARG A 74 2.66 32.29 3.30
CA ARG A 74 1.46 32.16 2.48
C ARG A 74 1.48 33.20 1.36
N ILE A 75 1.22 32.78 0.13
CA ILE A 75 1.11 33.69 -1.01
C ILE A 75 -0.20 34.47 -0.90
N PRO A 76 -0.16 35.83 -0.83
CA PRO A 76 -1.35 36.65 -0.67
C PRO A 76 -2.45 36.35 -1.69
N GLY A 77 -3.69 36.21 -1.21
CA GLY A 77 -4.85 35.93 -2.07
C GLY A 77 -5.00 34.47 -2.51
N THR A 78 -4.18 33.55 -2.01
CA THR A 78 -4.24 32.11 -2.37
C THR A 78 -4.17 31.20 -1.13
N GLU A 79 -4.30 29.89 -1.32
CA GLU A 79 -3.97 28.86 -0.32
C GLU A 79 -2.57 28.26 -0.53
N ASN A 80 -1.79 28.83 -1.46
CA ASN A 80 -0.44 28.38 -1.76
C ASN A 80 0.58 29.01 -0.80
N TYR A 81 1.73 28.36 -0.71
CA TYR A 81 2.84 28.84 0.11
C TYR A 81 4.12 28.94 -0.72
N PHE A 82 5.00 29.82 -0.27
CA PHE A 82 6.32 30.06 -0.79
C PHE A 82 7.33 29.65 0.27
N ARG A 83 8.37 28.91 -0.13
CA ARG A 83 9.49 28.55 0.73
C ARG A 83 10.79 28.79 0.00
N GLN A 84 11.63 29.68 0.53
CA GLN A 84 12.98 29.89 0.05
C GLN A 84 13.85 28.67 0.38
N VAL A 85 14.63 28.20 -0.59
CA VAL A 85 15.47 26.99 -0.49
C VAL A 85 16.92 27.22 -0.91
N GLY A 86 17.29 28.46 -1.21
CA GLY A 86 18.66 28.88 -1.53
C GLY A 86 18.96 30.29 -1.01
N PRO A 87 20.21 30.76 -1.13
CA PRO A 87 20.64 32.05 -0.58
C PRO A 87 19.95 33.25 -1.24
N ASP A 88 19.51 33.09 -2.48
CA ASP A 88 18.72 34.08 -3.22
C ASP A 88 17.22 33.78 -3.03
N PRO A 89 16.37 34.77 -2.66
CA PRO A 89 14.91 34.61 -2.62
C PRO A 89 14.27 34.10 -3.92
N ALA A 90 14.93 34.32 -5.07
CA ALA A 90 14.50 33.74 -6.34
C ALA A 90 14.62 32.21 -6.37
N ILE A 91 15.49 31.62 -5.55
CA ILE A 91 15.64 30.17 -5.39
C ILE A 91 14.65 29.70 -4.32
N HIS A 92 13.45 29.41 -4.79
CA HIS A 92 12.34 28.98 -3.96
C HIS A 92 11.60 27.81 -4.59
N ILE A 93 10.76 27.20 -3.78
CA ILE A 93 9.73 26.29 -4.25
C ILE A 93 8.36 26.87 -3.93
N VAL A 94 7.41 26.57 -4.80
CA VAL A 94 5.99 26.84 -4.55
C VAL A 94 5.34 25.56 -4.03
N ILE A 95 4.51 25.73 -3.00
CA ILE A 95 3.70 24.67 -2.42
C ILE A 95 2.26 24.95 -2.83
N SER A 96 1.75 24.15 -3.75
CA SER A 96 0.44 24.35 -4.36
C SER A 96 -0.63 23.61 -3.56
N TYR A 97 -1.72 24.30 -3.21
CA TYR A 97 -2.89 23.68 -2.61
C TYR A 97 -3.87 23.25 -3.71
N GLU A 98 -3.93 21.95 -3.96
CA GLU A 98 -4.64 21.39 -5.12
C GLU A 98 -5.25 20.01 -4.82
N PRO A 99 -6.17 19.49 -5.66
CA PRO A 99 -6.65 18.12 -5.53
C PRO A 99 -5.50 17.13 -5.71
N ALA A 100 -5.33 16.20 -4.76
CA ALA A 100 -4.36 15.14 -4.87
C ALA A 100 -4.98 13.98 -5.67
N PRO A 101 -4.45 13.62 -6.86
CA PRO A 101 -5.00 12.53 -7.68
C PRO A 101 -4.83 11.19 -6.97
N ARG A 102 -5.66 10.18 -7.27
CA ARG A 102 -5.52 8.84 -6.69
C ARG A 102 -4.13 8.24 -7.01
N GLN A 103 -3.60 7.42 -6.12
CA GLN A 103 -2.35 6.69 -6.36
C GLN A 103 -2.62 5.55 -7.34
N THR A 104 -1.69 5.29 -8.27
CA THR A 104 -1.81 4.14 -9.16
C THR A 104 -1.84 2.84 -8.35
N PRO A 105 -2.73 1.88 -8.65
CA PRO A 105 -2.70 0.55 -8.02
C PRO A 105 -1.51 -0.29 -8.49
N LEU A 106 -0.75 0.17 -9.49
CA LEU A 106 0.50 -0.47 -9.91
C LEU A 106 1.56 -0.29 -8.83
N VAL A 107 2.22 -1.39 -8.46
CA VAL A 107 3.30 -1.39 -7.48
C VAL A 107 4.63 -1.29 -8.21
N ASP A 108 5.50 -0.40 -7.75
CA ASP A 108 6.85 -0.27 -8.30
C ASP A 108 7.69 -1.46 -7.82
N VAL A 109 8.04 -2.36 -8.74
CA VAL A 109 8.93 -3.50 -8.51
C VAL A 109 10.18 -3.25 -9.33
N ASP A 110 11.28 -2.94 -8.65
CA ASP A 110 12.59 -2.68 -9.26
C ASP A 110 12.55 -1.61 -10.39
N GLY A 111 11.77 -0.54 -10.19
CA GLY A 111 11.60 0.56 -11.13
C GLY A 111 10.46 0.37 -12.13
N VAL A 112 9.86 -0.82 -12.18
CA VAL A 112 8.84 -1.22 -13.15
C VAL A 112 7.45 -1.19 -12.51
N PRO A 113 6.51 -0.36 -13.01
CA PRO A 113 5.12 -0.42 -12.59
C PRO A 113 4.51 -1.78 -12.91
N THR A 114 4.15 -2.51 -11.86
CA THR A 114 3.71 -3.91 -11.95
C THR A 114 2.28 -4.04 -11.42
N GLU A 115 1.42 -4.69 -12.21
CA GLU A 115 0.07 -5.04 -11.77
C GLU A 115 0.14 -6.22 -10.79
N VAL A 116 -0.70 -6.19 -9.76
CA VAL A 116 -0.90 -7.36 -8.89
C VAL A 116 -1.82 -8.35 -9.58
N SER A 117 -1.36 -9.59 -9.69
CA SER A 117 -2.07 -10.71 -10.31
C SER A 117 -1.85 -11.98 -9.48
N GLY A 118 -2.55 -12.03 -8.35
CA GLY A 118 -2.36 -13.05 -7.33
C GLY A 118 -2.91 -14.43 -7.64
N PRO A 119 -2.87 -15.33 -6.64
CA PRO A 119 -3.28 -16.74 -6.79
C PRO A 119 -4.72 -16.92 -7.29
N TYR A 120 -5.61 -15.97 -7.02
CA TYR A 120 -7.04 -16.09 -7.37
C TYR A 120 -7.41 -15.43 -8.70
N ARG A 121 -6.41 -15.06 -9.52
CA ARG A 121 -6.61 -14.34 -10.80
C ARG A 121 -7.48 -15.05 -11.84
N ASP A 122 -7.60 -16.38 -11.76
CA ASP A 122 -8.41 -17.19 -12.68
C ASP A 122 -9.84 -17.42 -12.16
N LEU A 123 -10.17 -16.92 -10.96
CA LEU A 123 -11.54 -16.95 -10.45
C LEU A 123 -12.40 -15.87 -11.15
N PRO A 124 -13.69 -16.14 -11.41
CA PRO A 124 -14.62 -15.12 -11.90
C PRO A 124 -14.65 -13.92 -10.96
N GLU A 125 -14.50 -12.72 -11.50
CA GLU A 125 -14.59 -11.49 -10.71
C GLU A 125 -15.98 -11.32 -10.09
N PRO A 126 -16.08 -10.70 -8.90
CA PRO A 126 -17.37 -10.43 -8.27
C PRO A 126 -18.20 -9.47 -9.13
N PRO A 127 -19.55 -9.44 -8.98
CA PRO A 127 -20.43 -8.59 -9.78
C PRO A 127 -20.09 -7.08 -9.70
N THR A 128 -19.54 -6.66 -8.57
CA THR A 128 -19.09 -5.28 -8.35
C THR A 128 -17.61 -5.29 -8.00
N VAL A 129 -16.78 -4.91 -8.96
CA VAL A 129 -15.35 -4.64 -8.75
C VAL A 129 -15.15 -3.13 -8.67
N GLY A 130 -14.47 -2.68 -7.61
CA GLY A 130 -14.11 -1.27 -7.49
C GLY A 130 -13.11 -1.00 -6.37
N PRO A 131 -12.54 0.21 -6.35
CA PRO A 131 -11.61 0.65 -5.30
C PRO A 131 -12.31 0.74 -3.94
N GLY A 132 -11.60 0.45 -2.85
CA GLY A 132 -12.09 0.65 -1.48
C GLY A 132 -13.08 -0.40 -0.96
N HIS A 133 -13.68 -1.19 -1.85
CA HIS A 133 -14.57 -2.30 -1.52
C HIS A 133 -13.85 -3.38 -0.70
N LYS A 134 -14.58 -4.08 0.17
CA LYS A 134 -14.03 -5.14 1.03
C LYS A 134 -14.43 -6.52 0.51
N PHE A 135 -13.51 -7.47 0.52
CA PHE A 135 -13.83 -8.89 0.28
C PHE A 135 -14.88 -9.45 1.24
N ASN A 136 -14.92 -8.97 2.50
CA ASN A 136 -15.78 -9.57 3.51
C ASN A 136 -17.27 -9.16 3.45
N ASN A 137 -17.61 -8.16 2.64
CA ASN A 137 -18.97 -7.64 2.50
C ASN A 137 -19.48 -7.70 1.05
N CYS A 138 -18.66 -8.16 0.11
CA CYS A 138 -19.02 -8.23 -1.30
C CYS A 138 -19.51 -9.63 -1.65
N ASP A 139 -20.53 -9.67 -2.50
CA ASP A 139 -21.01 -10.88 -3.15
C ASP A 139 -19.93 -11.42 -4.10
N SER A 140 -19.69 -12.74 -4.08
CA SER A 140 -18.74 -13.40 -4.97
C SER A 140 -19.25 -13.58 -6.41
N GLY A 141 -20.57 -13.47 -6.63
CA GLY A 141 -21.25 -13.90 -7.85
C GLY A 141 -21.47 -15.41 -7.93
N VAL A 142 -21.10 -16.16 -6.89
CA VAL A 142 -21.17 -17.63 -6.81
C VAL A 142 -22.14 -18.03 -5.71
N LEU A 143 -22.91 -19.10 -5.97
CA LEU A 143 -23.83 -19.67 -5.00
C LEU A 143 -23.15 -20.80 -4.19
N ALA A 144 -23.45 -20.85 -2.90
CA ALA A 144 -23.13 -21.96 -2.03
C ALA A 144 -23.99 -23.20 -2.35
N ALA A 145 -23.67 -24.34 -1.74
CA ALA A 145 -24.37 -25.61 -1.96
C ALA A 145 -25.85 -25.57 -1.56
N ASP A 146 -26.24 -24.66 -0.67
CA ASP A 146 -27.62 -24.42 -0.23
C ASP A 146 -28.37 -23.40 -1.12
N GLY A 147 -27.74 -22.92 -2.19
CA GLY A 147 -28.30 -21.93 -3.12
C GLY A 147 -28.24 -20.49 -2.61
N THR A 148 -27.62 -20.23 -1.46
CA THR A 148 -27.40 -18.86 -0.97
C THR A 148 -26.20 -18.23 -1.65
N SER A 149 -26.21 -16.89 -1.78
CA SER A 149 -25.05 -16.18 -2.33
C SER A 149 -23.88 -16.25 -1.36
N LEU A 150 -22.71 -16.59 -1.87
CA LEU A 150 -21.48 -16.71 -1.09
C LEU A 150 -20.76 -15.36 -1.05
N LEU A 151 -20.31 -14.95 0.13
CA LEU A 151 -19.46 -13.77 0.27
C LEU A 151 -18.09 -14.04 -0.38
N GLN A 152 -17.51 -13.02 -1.01
CA GLN A 152 -16.28 -13.14 -1.78
C GLN A 152 -15.12 -13.73 -0.97
N HIS A 153 -14.90 -13.24 0.25
CA HIS A 153 -13.87 -13.82 1.13
C HIS A 153 -14.11 -15.30 1.46
N GLU A 154 -15.36 -15.73 1.60
CA GLU A 154 -15.68 -17.13 1.88
C GLU A 154 -15.42 -18.01 0.67
N TYR A 155 -15.71 -17.50 -0.54
CA TYR A 155 -15.40 -18.18 -1.79
C TYR A 155 -13.89 -18.39 -1.96
N ILE A 156 -13.10 -17.34 -1.73
CA ILE A 156 -11.63 -17.39 -1.79
C ILE A 156 -11.09 -18.42 -0.80
N LEU A 157 -11.57 -18.43 0.45
CA LEU A 157 -11.16 -19.41 1.46
C LEU A 157 -11.60 -20.84 1.11
N GLN A 158 -12.75 -21.04 0.47
CA GLN A 158 -13.19 -22.36 -0.01
C GLN A 158 -12.30 -22.89 -1.14
N VAL A 159 -11.94 -22.03 -2.10
CA VAL A 159 -11.04 -22.38 -3.20
C VAL A 159 -9.66 -22.76 -2.67
N ASN A 160 -9.10 -21.93 -1.78
CA ASN A 160 -7.83 -22.24 -1.11
C ASN A 160 -7.89 -23.61 -0.43
N ARG A 161 -8.95 -23.84 0.35
CA ARG A 161 -9.13 -25.08 1.10
C ARG A 161 -9.22 -26.31 0.20
N LYS A 162 -9.95 -26.20 -0.91
CA LYS A 162 -10.10 -27.26 -1.90
C LYS A 162 -8.76 -27.59 -2.58
N ALA A 163 -7.97 -26.57 -2.90
CA ALA A 163 -6.64 -26.75 -3.51
C ALA A 163 -5.66 -27.50 -2.57
N HIS A 164 -5.84 -27.35 -1.26
CA HIS A 164 -4.93 -27.88 -0.24
C HIS A 164 -5.53 -29.02 0.60
N GLY A 165 -6.40 -29.84 -0.02
CA GLY A 165 -6.85 -31.10 0.59
C GLY A 165 -7.69 -30.95 1.86
N GLY A 166 -8.30 -29.79 2.11
CA GLY A 166 -9.12 -29.52 3.29
C GLY A 166 -8.50 -28.56 4.31
N GLU A 167 -7.22 -28.25 4.19
CA GLU A 167 -6.52 -27.25 5.01
C GLU A 167 -6.53 -25.87 4.35
N ILE A 168 -6.39 -24.80 5.13
CA ILE A 168 -6.19 -23.45 4.57
C ILE A 168 -4.70 -23.15 4.60
N HIS A 169 -4.09 -22.91 3.44
CA HIS A 169 -2.68 -22.56 3.35
C HIS A 169 -2.50 -21.07 3.07
N SER A 170 -1.46 -20.47 3.66
CA SER A 170 -1.06 -19.10 3.36
C SER A 170 -0.42 -19.01 1.98
N ASP A 171 -0.86 -18.05 1.18
CA ASP A 171 -0.25 -17.73 -0.12
C ASP A 171 1.11 -17.02 0.02
N LEU A 172 1.42 -16.53 1.23
CA LEU A 172 2.70 -15.91 1.58
C LEU A 172 3.51 -16.74 2.58
N ALA A 173 3.28 -18.05 2.68
CA ALA A 173 4.05 -18.92 3.57
C ALA A 173 5.58 -18.68 3.48
N GLY A 174 6.22 -18.55 4.63
CA GLY A 174 7.64 -18.22 4.75
C GLY A 174 8.01 -16.74 4.48
N PHE A 175 7.02 -15.86 4.29
CA PHE A 175 7.25 -14.41 4.29
C PHE A 175 7.63 -13.95 5.70
N LYS A 176 8.59 -13.02 5.80
CA LYS A 176 9.16 -12.59 7.08
C LYS A 176 8.86 -11.12 7.34
N TRP A 177 8.55 -10.79 8.59
CA TRP A 177 8.33 -9.40 9.00
C TRP A 177 8.75 -9.16 10.44
N THR A 178 9.00 -7.91 10.77
CA THR A 178 9.24 -7.50 12.16
C THR A 178 7.93 -7.45 12.93
N CYS A 179 7.86 -8.16 14.05
CA CYS A 179 6.70 -8.22 14.94
C CYS A 179 7.10 -7.90 16.39
N THR A 180 6.11 -7.52 17.19
CA THR A 180 6.29 -7.29 18.64
C THR A 180 5.92 -8.56 19.39
N VAL A 181 6.84 -9.06 20.23
CA VAL A 181 6.62 -10.23 21.09
C VAL A 181 7.02 -9.92 22.52
N TYR A 182 6.52 -10.69 23.49
CA TYR A 182 6.95 -10.58 24.89
C TYR A 182 8.10 -11.55 25.17
N ASN A 183 9.19 -11.06 25.75
CA ASN A 183 10.30 -11.89 26.19
C ASN A 183 9.96 -12.62 27.52
N ALA A 184 10.90 -13.41 28.05
CA ALA A 184 10.73 -14.13 29.32
C ALA A 184 10.49 -13.23 30.54
N ASN A 185 10.83 -11.94 30.44
CA ASN A 185 10.61 -10.93 31.48
C ASN A 185 9.29 -10.15 31.27
N CYS A 186 8.44 -10.57 30.33
CA CYS A 186 7.23 -9.87 29.93
C CYS A 186 7.49 -8.45 29.37
N GLU A 187 8.63 -8.24 28.74
CA GLU A 187 8.95 -6.98 28.05
C GLU A 187 8.68 -7.11 26.56
N GLU A 188 8.12 -6.06 25.96
CA GLU A 188 7.94 -6.00 24.51
C GLU A 188 9.29 -5.85 23.81
N VAL A 189 9.58 -6.80 22.93
CA VAL A 189 10.78 -6.82 22.10
C VAL A 189 10.39 -7.01 20.64
N SER A 190 11.19 -6.44 19.73
CA SER A 190 11.04 -6.69 18.30
C SER A 190 11.68 -8.04 17.95
N ALA A 191 10.95 -8.88 17.24
CA ALA A 191 11.41 -10.15 16.71
C ALA A 191 11.08 -10.26 15.21
N GLU A 192 11.68 -11.24 14.54
CA GLU A 192 11.30 -11.63 13.19
C GLU A 192 10.23 -12.73 13.29
N CYS A 193 9.04 -12.43 12.78
CA CYS A 193 7.97 -13.40 12.57
C CYS A 193 8.03 -13.96 11.16
N GLU A 194 7.53 -15.17 10.99
CA GLU A 194 7.46 -15.86 9.70
C GLU A 194 6.03 -16.38 9.47
N GLU A 195 5.55 -16.23 8.23
CA GLU A 195 4.18 -16.56 7.85
C GLU A 195 4.02 -18.08 7.81
N PRO A 196 3.09 -18.65 8.59
CA PRO A 196 2.94 -20.09 8.65
C PRO A 196 2.33 -20.64 7.37
N LEU A 197 2.70 -21.87 7.02
CA LEU A 197 2.14 -22.57 5.87
C LEU A 197 0.64 -22.85 6.07
N VAL A 198 0.25 -23.36 7.22
CA VAL A 198 -1.14 -23.77 7.52
C VAL A 198 -1.77 -22.78 8.49
N LEU A 199 -2.96 -22.31 8.16
CA LEU A 199 -3.72 -21.32 8.91
C LEU A 199 -4.98 -21.92 9.52
N HIS A 200 -5.45 -21.33 10.62
CA HIS A 200 -6.67 -21.77 11.27
C HIS A 200 -7.92 -21.25 10.56
N ASP A 201 -8.92 -22.14 10.43
CA ASP A 201 -10.22 -21.79 9.85
C ASP A 201 -10.90 -20.69 10.69
N PRO A 202 -11.23 -19.52 10.10
CA PRO A 202 -11.94 -18.46 10.81
C PRO A 202 -13.33 -18.88 11.28
N LYS A 203 -13.93 -19.94 10.70
CA LYS A 203 -15.22 -20.50 11.10
C LYS A 203 -15.11 -21.60 12.18
N SER A 204 -13.90 -21.93 12.65
CA SER A 204 -13.72 -22.91 13.72
C SER A 204 -14.42 -22.47 15.01
N LYS A 205 -15.24 -23.37 15.59
CA LYS A 205 -15.90 -23.12 16.89
C LYS A 205 -14.91 -23.07 18.05
N THR A 206 -13.80 -23.78 17.93
CA THR A 206 -12.70 -23.72 18.89
C THR A 206 -11.70 -22.68 18.37
N PRO A 207 -11.56 -21.52 19.03
CA PRO A 207 -10.59 -20.52 18.61
C PRO A 207 -9.18 -21.11 18.72
N PRO A 208 -8.25 -20.75 17.81
CA PRO A 208 -6.87 -21.13 17.98
C PRO A 208 -6.28 -20.51 19.25
N PHE A 209 -5.26 -21.18 19.81
CA PHE A 209 -4.52 -20.65 20.94
C PHE A 209 -3.92 -19.28 20.62
N ASP A 210 -3.35 -19.15 19.41
CA ASP A 210 -2.92 -17.87 18.86
C ASP A 210 -3.97 -17.35 17.84
N PRO A 211 -4.71 -16.27 18.17
CA PRO A 211 -5.69 -15.67 17.25
C PRO A 211 -5.07 -15.06 16.00
N GLY A 212 -3.76 -14.75 16.01
CA GLY A 212 -3.02 -14.21 14.86
C GLY A 212 -2.90 -15.21 13.70
N LEU A 213 -3.04 -16.51 13.98
CA LEU A 213 -2.95 -17.59 12.99
C LEU A 213 -4.26 -17.85 12.22
N ARG A 214 -5.31 -17.07 12.44
CA ARG A 214 -6.55 -17.20 11.68
C ARG A 214 -6.33 -16.75 10.25
N ALA A 215 -6.89 -17.49 9.30
CA ALA A 215 -6.84 -17.12 7.90
C ALA A 215 -7.71 -15.90 7.61
N GLU A 216 -7.16 -14.94 6.88
CA GLU A 216 -7.82 -13.75 6.36
C GLU A 216 -7.51 -13.56 4.88
N VAL A 217 -8.39 -12.85 4.18
CA VAL A 217 -8.19 -12.47 2.78
C VAL A 217 -7.66 -11.04 2.73
N ASN A 218 -6.39 -10.91 2.38
CA ASN A 218 -5.68 -9.64 2.23
C ASN A 218 -5.95 -8.98 0.88
N HIS A 219 -5.97 -7.65 0.88
CA HIS A 219 -5.83 -6.85 -0.34
C HIS A 219 -4.36 -6.52 -0.53
N VAL A 220 -3.71 -7.17 -1.49
CA VAL A 220 -2.27 -6.98 -1.74
C VAL A 220 -1.97 -5.52 -2.10
N VAL A 221 -2.73 -4.90 -3.00
CA VAL A 221 -2.87 -3.43 -3.03
C VAL A 221 -3.94 -3.06 -2.01
N PRO A 222 -3.60 -2.38 -0.90
CA PRO A 222 -4.56 -2.06 0.14
C PRO A 222 -5.74 -1.25 -0.39
N ARG A 223 -6.90 -1.45 0.23
CA ARG A 223 -8.15 -0.74 -0.12
C ARG A 223 -8.02 0.78 -0.11
N LYS A 224 -7.11 1.31 0.71
CA LYS A 224 -6.85 2.73 0.83
C LYS A 224 -5.37 3.00 0.69
N ASP A 225 -5.04 4.08 0.01
CA ASP A 225 -3.66 4.57 0.00
C ASP A 225 -3.33 5.29 1.31
N GLN A 226 -2.09 5.76 1.40
CA GLN A 226 -1.54 6.48 2.55
C GLN A 226 -2.29 7.78 2.88
N ARG A 227 -3.13 8.28 1.96
CA ARG A 227 -3.95 9.48 2.14
C ARG A 227 -5.38 9.14 2.52
N SER A 228 -5.67 7.87 2.80
CA SER A 228 -6.98 7.31 3.08
C SER A 228 -7.98 7.38 1.92
N CYS A 229 -7.50 7.60 0.69
CA CYS A 229 -8.32 7.56 -0.52
C CYS A 229 -8.50 6.11 -0.98
N ASP A 230 -9.67 5.76 -1.49
CA ASP A 230 -9.92 4.42 -2.04
C ASP A 230 -8.93 4.11 -3.17
N TRP A 231 -8.26 2.97 -3.08
CA TRP A 231 -7.07 2.64 -3.88
C TRP A 231 -7.16 1.25 -4.50
N GLY A 232 -6.80 0.19 -3.76
CA GLY A 232 -6.91 -1.18 -4.21
C GLY A 232 -8.36 -1.63 -4.37
N THR A 233 -8.59 -2.52 -5.34
CA THR A 233 -9.91 -3.05 -5.66
C THR A 233 -10.17 -4.38 -4.94
N ASN A 234 -11.44 -4.76 -4.82
CA ASN A 234 -11.84 -6.11 -4.42
C ASN A 234 -11.78 -7.11 -5.59
N SER A 235 -10.93 -6.91 -6.59
CA SER A 235 -10.71 -7.94 -7.63
C SER A 235 -10.08 -9.18 -7.00
N ASN A 236 -10.44 -10.37 -7.48
CA ASN A 236 -9.80 -11.62 -7.05
C ASN A 236 -8.30 -11.64 -7.38
N LYS A 237 -7.85 -10.92 -8.41
CA LYS A 237 -6.42 -10.74 -8.71
C LYS A 237 -5.67 -10.03 -7.59
N ASN A 238 -6.34 -9.19 -6.82
CA ASN A 238 -5.76 -8.43 -5.72
C ASN A 238 -5.84 -9.17 -4.36
N ALA A 239 -6.31 -10.42 -4.36
CA ALA A 239 -6.49 -11.21 -3.15
C ALA A 239 -5.29 -12.13 -2.87
N ALA A 240 -4.98 -12.28 -1.58
CA ALA A 240 -4.11 -13.33 -1.05
C ALA A 240 -4.67 -13.82 0.29
N VAL A 241 -4.64 -15.13 0.56
CA VAL A 241 -4.96 -15.70 1.87
C VAL A 241 -3.72 -15.71 2.73
N ILE A 242 -3.78 -15.04 3.88
CA ILE A 242 -2.65 -14.91 4.82
C ILE A 242 -3.16 -14.96 6.26
N SER A 243 -2.24 -15.04 7.23
CA SER A 243 -2.55 -14.94 8.65
C SER A 243 -3.05 -13.54 8.99
N ARG A 244 -3.93 -13.46 9.99
CA ARG A 244 -4.40 -12.20 10.57
C ARG A 244 -3.22 -11.34 11.05
N ALA A 245 -2.21 -11.95 11.66
CA ALA A 245 -1.03 -11.22 12.15
C ALA A 245 -0.28 -10.51 11.01
N LEU A 246 -0.06 -11.19 9.88
CA LEU A 246 0.57 -10.59 8.70
C LEU A 246 -0.35 -9.53 8.07
N ASN A 247 -1.66 -9.80 7.99
CA ASN A 247 -2.62 -8.85 7.43
C ASN A 247 -2.68 -7.54 8.25
N GLU A 248 -2.61 -7.63 9.58
CA GLU A 248 -2.52 -6.46 10.47
C GLU A 248 -1.21 -5.68 10.24
N TRP A 249 -0.09 -6.36 9.99
CA TRP A 249 1.19 -5.71 9.69
C TRP A 249 1.21 -5.01 8.32
N LEU A 250 0.62 -5.63 7.29
CA LEU A 250 0.48 -5.04 5.95
C LEU A 250 -0.57 -3.93 5.88
N SER A 251 -1.49 -3.88 6.84
CA SER A 251 -2.61 -2.93 6.84
C SER A 251 -2.15 -1.48 6.76
N ASN A 252 -2.68 -0.75 5.77
CA ASN A 252 -2.38 0.66 5.50
C ASN A 252 -0.90 0.94 5.18
N ASN A 253 -0.13 -0.04 4.73
CA ASN A 253 1.20 0.14 4.17
C ASN A 253 1.16 -0.08 2.66
N ASN A 254 2.02 0.59 1.89
CA ASN A 254 2.22 0.18 0.51
C ASN A 254 2.75 -1.27 0.51
N PRO A 255 2.29 -2.14 -0.42
CA PRO A 255 2.74 -3.52 -0.44
C PRO A 255 4.26 -3.59 -0.61
N PRO A 256 4.96 -4.39 0.20
CA PRO A 256 6.36 -4.67 -0.02
C PRO A 256 6.59 -5.30 -1.40
N VAL A 257 7.72 -4.98 -2.02
CA VAL A 257 8.11 -5.56 -3.33
C VAL A 257 8.10 -7.09 -3.28
N GLU A 258 8.60 -7.67 -2.19
CA GLU A 258 8.64 -9.12 -2.00
C GLU A 258 7.23 -9.74 -1.94
N GLU A 259 6.25 -9.07 -1.32
CA GLU A 259 4.85 -9.54 -1.32
C GLU A 259 4.33 -9.65 -2.76
N VAL A 260 4.47 -8.58 -3.54
CA VAL A 260 3.99 -8.54 -4.92
C VAL A 260 4.69 -9.58 -5.79
N GLN A 261 6.00 -9.73 -5.64
CA GLN A 261 6.78 -10.74 -6.37
C GLN A 261 6.30 -12.15 -6.05
N ARG A 262 6.10 -12.51 -4.77
CA ARG A 262 5.62 -13.83 -4.34
C ARG A 262 4.19 -14.11 -4.84
N VAL A 263 3.29 -13.14 -4.66
CA VAL A 263 1.88 -13.24 -5.09
C VAL A 263 1.77 -13.42 -6.60
N ASN A 264 2.53 -12.65 -7.39
CA ASN A 264 2.51 -12.74 -8.85
C ASN A 264 3.15 -14.04 -9.36
N ALA A 265 4.15 -14.57 -8.66
CA ALA A 265 4.79 -15.84 -9.00
C ALA A 265 3.97 -17.08 -8.60
N ALA A 266 3.00 -16.92 -7.68
CA ALA A 266 2.17 -18.01 -7.21
C ALA A 266 1.33 -18.63 -8.36
N LYS A 267 1.17 -19.95 -8.31
CA LYS A 267 0.28 -20.66 -9.24
C LYS A 267 -1.16 -20.19 -9.04
N ALA A 268 -1.88 -20.02 -10.13
CA ALA A 268 -3.29 -19.69 -10.06
C ALA A 268 -4.07 -20.88 -9.51
N TYR A 269 -5.02 -20.61 -8.62
CA TYR A 269 -6.02 -21.58 -8.23
C TYR A 269 -7.13 -21.64 -9.28
N THR A 270 -7.58 -22.86 -9.53
CA THR A 270 -8.75 -23.12 -10.37
C THR A 270 -9.99 -23.33 -9.50
N PRO A 271 -11.18 -22.89 -9.94
CA PRO A 271 -12.46 -23.09 -9.24
C PRO A 271 -12.76 -24.55 -8.84
#